data_AF-E3J577-F1
#
_entry.id   AF-E3J577-F1
#
_cell.length_a   1.000
_cell.length_b   1.000
_cell.length_c   1.000
_cell.angle_alpha   90.00
_cell.angle_beta   90.00
_cell.angle_gamma   90.00
#
_symmetry.space_group_name_H-M   'P 1'
#
loop_
_entity.id
_entity.type
_entity.pdbx_description
1 polymer ?
#
loop_
_entity_poly.entity_id
_entity_poly.type
_entity_poly.pdbx_seq_one_letter_code
_entity_poly.pdbx_strand_id
1 'polypeptide(L)'
;MRRSWIPPVAVPLGVAAGFAGARLVLVGSGLILIPWGLLAAALGLAARGRRSAAVTGGLFGFALAVTFMIAGYDGHASLASRLVPFALLGLVGAVGAAVPSVGARLLAGRLARRPAPPSSLVERAARTAPPG
;
A
#
# COMPACT_ATOMS: atom_id res chain seq x y z
N MET A 1 -4.95 -25.38 4.56
CA MET A 1 -4.83 -24.42 3.44
C MET A 1 -5.62 -23.15 3.76
N ARG A 2 -5.03 -22.15 4.44
CA ARG A 2 -5.73 -20.87 4.71
C ARG A 2 -5.51 -19.94 3.52
N ARG A 3 -6.53 -19.85 2.65
CA ARG A 3 -6.65 -18.91 1.51
C ARG A 3 -6.12 -17.54 1.94
N SER A 4 -5.18 -16.96 1.22
CA SER A 4 -4.78 -15.56 1.43
C SER A 4 -5.87 -14.68 0.80
N TRP A 5 -6.73 -14.06 1.63
CA TRP A 5 -7.91 -13.27 1.20
C TRP A 5 -7.56 -11.85 0.71
N ILE A 6 -6.29 -11.47 0.78
CA ILE A 6 -5.82 -10.10 0.52
C ILE A 6 -5.72 -9.76 -0.98
N PRO A 7 -5.29 -10.66 -1.89
CA PRO A 7 -5.27 -10.39 -3.33
C PRO A 7 -6.63 -9.99 -3.95
N PRO A 8 -7.75 -10.68 -3.68
CA PRO A 8 -9.03 -10.34 -4.30
C PRO A 8 -9.63 -9.04 -3.79
N VAL A 9 -9.23 -8.54 -2.61
CA VAL A 9 -9.73 -7.27 -2.05
C VAL A 9 -8.92 -6.07 -2.56
N ALA A 10 -7.65 -6.28 -2.96
CA ALA A 10 -6.78 -5.23 -3.46
C ALA A 10 -7.29 -4.58 -4.76
N VAL A 11 -7.82 -5.40 -5.68
CA VAL A 11 -8.35 -4.93 -6.97
C VAL A 11 -9.58 -4.03 -6.77
N PRO A 12 -10.67 -4.44 -6.09
CA PRO A 12 -11.83 -3.57 -5.90
C PRO A 12 -11.49 -2.31 -5.09
N LEU A 13 -10.57 -2.38 -4.11
CA LEU A 13 -10.08 -1.18 -3.43
C LEU A 13 -9.32 -0.25 -4.37
N GLY A 14 -8.51 -0.79 -5.27
CA GLY A 14 -7.80 -0.02 -6.29
C GLY A 14 -8.79 0.68 -7.23
N VAL A 15 -9.77 -0.06 -7.74
CA VAL A 15 -10.84 0.47 -8.59
C VAL A 15 -11.60 1.60 -7.89
N ALA A 16 -12.04 1.38 -6.64
CA ALA A 16 -12.78 2.39 -5.88
C ALA A 16 -11.92 3.64 -5.62
N ALA A 17 -10.65 3.47 -5.25
CA ALA A 17 -9.72 4.57 -5.02
C ALA A 17 -9.37 5.34 -6.30
N GLY A 18 -9.21 4.64 -7.43
CA GLY A 18 -8.96 5.24 -8.74
C GLY A 18 -10.16 6.03 -9.25
N PHE A 19 -11.37 5.48 -9.10
CA PHE A 19 -12.61 6.18 -9.46
C PHE A 19 -12.85 7.40 -8.57
N ALA A 20 -12.70 7.26 -7.25
CA ALA A 20 -12.82 8.38 -6.32
C ALA A 20 -11.77 9.46 -6.61
N GLY A 21 -10.53 9.06 -6.89
CA GLY A 21 -9.46 9.97 -7.22
C GLY A 21 -9.70 10.76 -8.50
N ALA A 22 -10.34 10.17 -9.52
CA ALA A 22 -10.72 10.87 -10.74
C ALA A 22 -11.83 11.92 -10.53
N ARG A 23 -12.60 11.81 -9.43
CA ARG A 23 -13.75 12.68 -9.12
C ARG A 23 -13.47 13.71 -8.01
N LEU A 24 -12.44 13.48 -7.19
CA LEU A 24 -12.06 14.40 -6.11
C LEU A 24 -11.12 15.49 -6.63
N VAL A 25 -11.41 16.76 -6.27
CA VAL A 25 -10.75 18.01 -6.73
C VAL A 25 -9.24 18.12 -6.41
N LEU A 26 -8.63 17.08 -5.85
CA LEU A 26 -7.18 16.97 -5.67
C LEU A 26 -6.43 16.60 -6.98
N VAL A 27 -7.15 16.36 -8.08
CA VAL A 27 -6.59 16.11 -9.42
C VAL A 27 -5.74 17.31 -9.84
N GLY A 28 -4.41 17.14 -9.82
CA GLY A 28 -3.43 18.18 -10.16
C GLY A 28 -2.50 18.58 -9.01
N SER A 29 -2.86 18.24 -7.76
CA SER A 29 -1.96 18.36 -6.61
C SER A 29 -1.39 16.99 -6.27
N GLY A 30 -0.06 16.88 -6.21
CA GLY A 30 0.63 15.64 -5.81
C GLY A 30 0.22 15.10 -4.44
N LEU A 31 -0.59 15.83 -3.67
CA LEU A 31 -1.17 15.40 -2.40
C LEU A 31 -2.07 14.17 -2.51
N ILE A 32 -2.71 13.88 -3.65
CA ILE A 32 -3.52 12.65 -3.85
C ILE A 32 -2.66 11.37 -3.72
N LEU A 33 -1.34 11.46 -3.93
CA LEU A 33 -0.42 10.34 -3.77
C LEU A 33 -0.25 9.93 -2.30
N ILE A 34 -0.50 10.83 -1.34
CA ILE A 34 -0.37 10.55 0.09
C ILE A 34 -1.42 9.50 0.54
N PRO A 35 -2.74 9.70 0.38
CA PRO A 35 -3.74 8.70 0.77
C PRO A 35 -3.58 7.39 -0.02
N TRP A 36 -3.22 7.45 -1.29
CA TRP A 36 -2.96 6.24 -2.09
C TRP A 36 -1.75 5.45 -1.58
N GLY A 37 -0.67 6.13 -1.24
CA GLY A 37 0.52 5.54 -0.64
C GLY A 37 0.24 4.94 0.74
N LEU A 38 -0.58 5.61 1.56
CA LEU A 38 -1.01 5.10 2.86
C LEU A 38 -1.86 3.83 2.72
N LEU A 39 -2.81 3.80 1.78
CA LEU A 39 -3.60 2.60 1.49
C LEU A 39 -2.70 1.44 1.02
N ALA A 40 -1.75 1.71 0.14
CA ALA A 40 -0.78 0.72 -0.30
C ALA A 40 0.08 0.21 0.88
N ALA A 41 0.55 1.08 1.76
CA ALA A 41 1.29 0.70 2.95
C ALA A 41 0.44 -0.17 3.91
N ALA A 42 -0.83 0.18 4.14
CA ALA A 42 -1.76 -0.58 4.96
C ALA A 42 -1.99 -2.01 4.41
N LEU A 43 -2.17 -2.14 3.09
CA LEU A 43 -2.23 -3.43 2.41
C LEU A 43 -0.94 -4.24 2.59
N GLY A 44 0.21 -3.58 2.55
CA GLY A 44 1.51 -4.17 2.82
C GLY A 44 1.69 -4.68 4.25
N LEU A 45 1.19 -3.94 5.24
CA LEU A 45 1.19 -4.34 6.66
C LEU A 45 0.32 -5.58 6.89
N ALA A 46 -0.86 -5.60 6.27
CA ALA A 46 -1.80 -6.72 6.35
C ALA A 46 -1.27 -7.98 5.65
N ALA A 47 -0.35 -7.85 4.69
CA ALA A 47 0.22 -8.97 3.96
C ALA A 47 1.10 -9.85 4.85
N ARG A 48 1.03 -11.18 4.66
CA ARG A 48 1.79 -12.15 5.48
C ARG A 48 3.29 -12.20 5.16
N GLY A 49 3.70 -11.76 3.97
CA GLY A 49 5.10 -11.84 3.54
C GLY A 49 5.42 -10.81 2.48
N ARG A 50 6.72 -10.59 2.23
CA ARG A 50 7.22 -9.56 1.30
C ARG A 50 6.67 -9.75 -0.12
N ARG A 51 6.66 -11.00 -0.61
CA ARG A 51 6.10 -11.34 -1.93
C ARG A 51 4.60 -11.06 -2.01
N SER A 52 3.84 -11.39 -0.95
CA SER A 52 2.42 -11.06 -0.88
C SER A 52 2.19 -9.56 -0.82
N ALA A 53 3.01 -8.80 -0.07
CA ALA A 53 2.91 -7.35 0.01
C ALA A 53 3.18 -6.69 -1.35
N ALA A 54 4.19 -7.17 -2.08
CA ALA A 54 4.51 -6.69 -3.42
C ALA A 54 3.39 -6.98 -4.42
N VAL A 55 2.85 -8.21 -4.43
CA VAL A 55 1.76 -8.59 -5.34
C VAL A 55 0.47 -7.83 -5.01
N THR A 56 0.09 -7.75 -3.73
CA THR A 56 -1.12 -7.03 -3.30
C THR A 56 -1.00 -5.53 -3.60
N GLY A 57 0.13 -4.91 -3.26
CA GLY A 57 0.39 -3.50 -3.57
C GLY A 57 0.41 -3.23 -5.07
N GLY A 58 1.05 -4.11 -5.85
CA GLY A 58 1.11 -4.00 -7.31
C GLY A 58 -0.26 -4.12 -7.98
N LEU A 59 -1.08 -5.11 -7.57
CA LEU A 59 -2.45 -5.26 -8.08
C LEU A 59 -3.33 -4.07 -7.74
N PHE A 60 -3.22 -3.56 -6.51
CA PHE A 60 -3.92 -2.34 -6.08
C PHE A 60 -3.50 -1.14 -6.93
N GLY A 61 -2.19 -0.89 -7.07
CA GLY A 61 -1.66 0.24 -7.82
C GLY A 61 -1.98 0.18 -9.32
N PHE A 62 -1.94 -1.00 -9.91
CA PHE A 62 -2.35 -1.21 -11.30
C PHE A 62 -3.82 -0.89 -11.51
N ALA A 63 -4.70 -1.48 -10.69
CA ALA A 63 -6.14 -1.28 -10.79
C ALA A 63 -6.50 0.20 -10.56
N LEU A 64 -5.89 0.83 -9.55
CA LEU A 64 -6.06 2.25 -9.24
C LEU A 64 -5.68 3.13 -10.43
N ALA A 65 -4.48 2.96 -10.99
CA ALA A 65 -3.99 3.79 -12.07
C ALA A 65 -4.81 3.62 -13.36
N VAL A 66 -5.14 2.37 -13.71
CA VAL A 66 -5.97 2.09 -14.90
C VAL A 66 -7.38 2.66 -14.72
N THR A 67 -8.02 2.44 -13.58
CA THR A 67 -9.36 3.00 -13.32
C THR A 67 -9.34 4.52 -13.29
N PHE A 68 -8.31 5.14 -12.70
CA PHE A 68 -8.15 6.59 -12.70
C PHE A 68 -8.07 7.16 -14.12
N MET A 69 -7.27 6.54 -15.01
CA MET A 69 -7.15 6.98 -16.40
C MET A 69 -8.44 6.77 -17.20
N ILE A 70 -9.12 5.64 -17.01
CA ILE A 70 -10.39 5.37 -17.68
C ILE A 70 -11.48 6.34 -17.19
N ALA A 71 -11.55 6.58 -15.88
CA ALA A 71 -12.58 7.44 -15.29
C ALA A 71 -12.38 8.93 -15.63
N GLY A 72 -11.14 9.37 -15.86
CA GLY A 72 -10.80 10.71 -16.33
C GLY A 72 -10.67 10.83 -17.85
N TYR A 73 -11.05 9.81 -18.62
CA TYR A 73 -10.93 9.84 -20.07
C TYR A 73 -12.13 10.52 -20.73
N ASP A 74 -11.91 11.65 -21.40
CA ASP A 74 -12.96 12.47 -22.03
C ASP A 74 -13.46 11.95 -23.39
N GLY A 75 -13.00 10.78 -23.85
CA GLY A 75 -13.58 10.10 -25.02
C GLY A 75 -13.10 10.57 -26.40
N HIS A 76 -12.08 11.44 -26.50
CA HIS A 76 -11.62 12.02 -27.78
C HIS A 76 -11.11 11.01 -28.82
N ALA A 77 -10.61 9.85 -28.42
CA ALA A 77 -10.14 8.78 -29.32
C ALA A 77 -10.72 7.41 -28.93
N SER A 78 -10.56 6.40 -29.78
CA SER A 78 -11.03 5.04 -29.48
C SER A 78 -10.33 4.48 -28.23
N LEU A 79 -11.10 3.93 -27.30
CA LEU A 79 -10.57 3.38 -26.04
C LEU A 79 -9.53 2.28 -26.31
N ALA A 80 -9.76 1.46 -27.35
CA ALA A 80 -8.88 0.38 -27.76
C ALA A 80 -7.44 0.86 -28.05
N SER A 81 -7.29 2.03 -28.68
CA SER A 81 -5.97 2.63 -28.96
C SER A 81 -5.25 3.14 -27.70
N ARG A 82 -5.99 3.39 -26.61
CA ARG A 82 -5.48 3.91 -25.34
C ARG A 82 -5.23 2.83 -24.29
N LEU A 83 -5.69 1.61 -24.52
CA LEU A 83 -5.47 0.49 -23.58
C LEU A 83 -3.98 0.20 -23.36
N VAL A 84 -3.17 0.21 -24.42
CA VAL A 84 -1.73 -0.03 -24.32
C VAL A 84 -1.03 1.02 -23.44
N PRO A 85 -1.15 2.34 -23.71
CA PRO A 85 -0.55 3.34 -22.84
C PRO A 85 -1.13 3.32 -21.41
N PHE A 86 -2.42 3.04 -21.22
CA PHE A 86 -3.01 2.88 -19.89
C PHE A 86 -2.44 1.68 -19.14
N ALA A 87 -2.18 0.56 -19.82
CA ALA A 87 -1.54 -0.60 -19.22
C ALA A 87 -0.09 -0.30 -18.80
N LEU A 88 0.66 0.42 -19.63
CA LEU A 88 2.03 0.85 -19.32
C LEU A 88 2.06 1.79 -18.10
N LEU A 89 1.17 2.78 -18.06
CA LEU A 89 1.03 3.68 -16.92
C LEU A 89 0.49 2.95 -15.67
N GLY A 90 -0.40 1.98 -15.87
CA GLY A 90 -0.84 1.05 -14.84
C GLY A 90 0.34 0.31 -14.21
N LEU A 91 1.34 -0.09 -15.00
CA LEU A 91 2.55 -0.75 -14.51
C LEU A 91 3.39 0.19 -13.63
N VAL A 92 3.47 1.48 -13.98
CA VAL A 92 4.11 2.50 -13.13
C VAL A 92 3.35 2.63 -11.81
N GLY A 93 2.01 2.67 -11.85
CA GLY A 93 1.16 2.65 -10.65
C GLY A 93 1.38 1.40 -9.79
N ALA A 94 1.53 0.23 -10.42
CA ALA A 94 1.83 -1.02 -9.75
C ALA A 94 3.15 -0.96 -8.98
N VAL A 95 4.22 -0.46 -9.62
CA VAL A 95 5.52 -0.27 -8.97
C VAL A 95 5.41 0.75 -7.84
N GLY A 96 4.77 1.89 -8.10
CA GLY A 96 4.58 2.97 -7.13
C GLY A 96 3.84 2.54 -5.86
N ALA A 97 2.88 1.63 -5.97
CA ALA A 97 2.18 1.06 -4.82
C ALA A 97 2.91 -0.14 -4.18
N ALA A 98 3.65 -0.93 -4.97
CA ALA A 98 4.41 -2.06 -4.44
C ALA A 98 5.52 -1.62 -3.48
N VAL A 99 6.20 -0.50 -3.76
CA VAL A 99 7.28 0.03 -2.91
C VAL A 99 6.81 0.32 -1.47
N PRO A 100 5.78 1.16 -1.22
CA PRO A 100 5.30 1.42 0.13
C PRO A 100 4.70 0.18 0.80
N SER A 101 4.04 -0.72 0.05
CA SER A 101 3.55 -1.99 0.61
C SER A 101 4.69 -2.86 1.15
N VAL A 102 5.75 -3.04 0.36
CA VAL A 102 6.93 -3.82 0.79
C VAL A 102 7.67 -3.09 1.92
N GLY A 103 7.86 -1.77 1.80
CA GLY A 103 8.51 -0.94 2.82
C GLY A 103 7.82 -1.04 4.18
N ALA A 104 6.48 -0.94 4.20
CA ALA A 104 5.70 -1.10 5.41
C ALA A 104 5.85 -2.50 6.02
N ARG A 105 5.83 -3.55 5.18
CA ARG A 105 6.06 -4.93 5.65
C ARG A 105 7.46 -5.15 6.22
N LEU A 106 8.47 -4.52 5.61
CA LEU A 106 9.85 -4.56 6.11
C LEU A 106 9.96 -3.86 7.47
N LEU A 107 9.34 -2.69 7.61
CA LEU A 107 9.35 -1.93 8.85
C LEU A 107 8.64 -2.70 9.97
N ALA A 108 7.46 -3.26 9.71
CA ALA A 108 6.76 -4.11 10.67
C ALA A 108 7.60 -5.33 11.10
N GLY A 109 8.28 -5.97 10.14
CA GLY A 109 9.20 -7.08 10.43
C GLY A 109 10.43 -6.67 11.24
N ARG A 110 10.90 -5.42 11.12
CA ARG A 110 11.99 -4.87 11.95
C ARG A 110 11.51 -4.52 13.35
N LEU A 111 10.34 -3.91 13.47
CA LEU A 111 9.74 -3.55 14.75
C LEU A 111 9.43 -4.79 15.59
N ALA A 112 8.92 -5.86 14.98
CA ALA A 112 8.66 -7.12 15.67
C ALA A 112 9.95 -7.85 16.12
N ARG A 113 11.10 -7.53 15.54
CA ARG A 113 12.42 -8.05 15.93
C ARG A 113 13.15 -7.16 16.92
N ARG A 114 12.64 -5.95 17.21
CA ARG A 114 13.24 -5.13 18.26
C ARG A 114 13.08 -5.89 19.58
N PRO A 115 14.18 -6.13 20.32
CA PRO A 115 14.08 -6.63 21.68
C PRO A 115 13.14 -5.71 22.46
N ALA A 116 12.24 -6.28 23.26
CA ALA A 116 11.40 -5.49 24.14
C ALA A 116 12.27 -4.53 24.96
N PRO A 117 11.83 -3.28 25.22
CA PRO A 117 12.54 -2.40 26.14
C PRO A 117 12.75 -3.18 27.44
N PRO A 118 13.98 -3.21 27.97
CA PRO A 118 14.31 -4.03 29.12
C PRO A 118 13.43 -3.62 30.30
N SER A 119 12.36 -4.38 30.54
CA SER A 119 11.79 -4.55 31.88
C SER A 119 12.90 -4.93 32.87
N SER A 120 14.00 -5.51 32.37
CA SER A 120 15.24 -5.74 33.12
C SER A 120 16.00 -4.48 33.57
N LEU A 121 15.71 -3.27 33.06
CA LEU A 121 16.23 -2.03 33.66
C LEU A 121 15.42 -1.61 34.88
N VAL A 122 14.09 -1.73 34.83
CA VAL A 122 13.21 -1.52 35.99
C VAL A 122 13.42 -2.61 37.04
N GLU A 123 13.60 -3.86 36.61
CA GLU A 123 13.86 -5.03 37.46
C GLU A 123 15.31 -5.09 37.98
N ARG A 124 16.27 -4.42 37.32
CA ARG A 124 17.61 -4.14 37.89
C ARG A 124 17.55 -3.00 38.88
N ALA A 125 16.88 -1.90 38.56
CA ALA A 125 16.72 -0.76 39.45
C ALA A 125 16.03 -1.16 40.77
N ALA A 126 15.00 -2.02 40.68
CA ALA A 126 14.31 -2.57 41.84
C ALA A 126 15.17 -3.53 42.68
N ARG A 127 16.15 -4.22 42.08
CA ARG A 127 17.08 -5.12 42.81
C ARG A 127 18.28 -4.42 43.44
N THR A 128 18.61 -3.21 42.98
CA THR A 128 19.70 -2.39 43.55
C THR A 128 19.23 -1.41 44.61
N ALA A 129 17.93 -1.35 44.92
CA ALA A 129 17.41 -0.51 45.99
C ALA A 129 17.76 -1.14 47.36
N PRO A 130 18.43 -0.41 48.28
CA PRO A 130 18.75 -0.92 49.60
C PRO A 130 17.46 -1.13 50.41
N PRO A 131 17.39 -2.16 51.28
CA PRO A 131 16.27 -2.31 52.20
C PRO A 131 16.25 -1.11 53.16
N GLY A 132 15.13 -0.40 53.18
CA GLY A 132 14.84 0.67 54.14
C GLY A 132 14.34 0.14 55.46
#